data_AF-A0A7X0J9W9-F1
#
_entry.id   AF-A0A7X0J9W9-F1
#
_cell.length_a   1.000
_cell.length_b   1.000
_cell.length_c   1.000
_cell.angle_alpha   90.00
_cell.angle_beta   90.00
_cell.angle_gamma   90.00
#
_symmetry.space_group_name_H-M   'P 1'
#
loop_
_entity.id
_entity.type
_entity.pdbx_description
1 polymer ?
#
loop_
_entity_poly.entity_id
_entity_poly.type
_entity_poly.pdbx_seq_one_letter_code
_entity_poly.pdbx_strand_id
1 'polypeptide(L)'
;MLRITSLDQLATLFRGQGVRTAYVKHLSAKQDNSKNQIYLGSGLDGVTNLFPATIIARSASESTNKRKSAAGIPKIEAKLDFAWLGATGDRRPAPHTRIIDYFQYPEVRMSGFLRESDGPQSLVRDRQAEYGRRILVMGTAADDTVVGVVLTERDDPLVANFPELPLAARGGVLRTLVIGGAPDASPAALIHDQMSAVVKGGWYSSRINRGGVIQPFAGAQGGGYTLEALLGVAANGKKAPDLHGYEIKSYSGNRISLMTPTPDRGFQGTHPFRAFMERWGREGDKADGSRRFTGMYRCGSVNDRTRLELIVRGYDRSSGTFADAADVSVDLVHADTGEVAAGWSLEKLANCWNAKHTNALYIMVGKRDGHGGAEYAFGPEWLIGQGTDVWRLLRAIDSGLVFYDPADTIYADGKPKVRSQWRINARDLPKAMTVLYAASHTAAADAAALPYAPSSTSTVELQPMLL
;
A
#
# COMPACT_ATOMS: atom_id res chain seq x y z
N MET A 1 -32.73 -10.84 -5.36
CA MET A 1 -32.59 -10.60 -3.91
C MET A 1 -31.57 -11.60 -3.38
N LEU A 2 -30.62 -11.21 -2.51
CA LEU A 2 -29.54 -12.11 -2.07
C LEU A 2 -30.00 -13.18 -1.07
N ARG A 3 -30.82 -12.80 -0.09
CA ARG A 3 -31.33 -13.64 1.00
C ARG A 3 -30.21 -14.45 1.69
N ILE A 4 -29.28 -13.74 2.32
CA ILE A 4 -28.17 -14.32 3.07
C ILE A 4 -28.63 -14.65 4.50
N THR A 5 -28.51 -15.93 4.86
CA THR A 5 -29.03 -16.47 6.12
C THR A 5 -27.94 -16.73 7.17
N SER A 6 -26.69 -16.92 6.75
CA SER A 6 -25.57 -17.24 7.64
C SER A 6 -24.27 -16.56 7.21
N LEU A 7 -23.34 -16.42 8.15
CA LEU A 7 -21.99 -15.88 7.86
C LEU A 7 -21.22 -16.79 6.89
N ASP A 8 -21.42 -18.11 6.97
CA ASP A 8 -20.77 -19.06 6.06
C ASP A 8 -21.26 -18.90 4.60
N GLN A 9 -22.56 -18.64 4.41
CA GLN A 9 -23.10 -18.34 3.08
C GLN A 9 -22.48 -17.05 2.51
N LEU A 10 -22.36 -15.99 3.34
CA LEU A 10 -21.67 -14.76 2.96
C LEU A 10 -20.20 -15.02 2.62
N ALA A 11 -19.49 -15.75 3.48
CA ALA A 11 -18.08 -16.07 3.28
C ALA A 11 -17.86 -16.88 2.01
N THR A 12 -18.75 -17.82 1.71
CA THR A 12 -18.71 -18.63 0.47
C THR A 12 -18.91 -17.78 -0.77
N LEU A 13 -19.83 -16.81 -0.74
CA LEU A 13 -20.03 -15.86 -1.84
C LEU A 13 -18.74 -15.07 -2.16
N PHE A 14 -18.08 -14.54 -1.12
CA PHE A 14 -16.81 -13.80 -1.26
C PHE A 14 -15.65 -14.72 -1.65
N ARG A 15 -15.57 -15.92 -1.08
CA ARG A 15 -14.56 -16.94 -1.42
C ARG A 15 -14.64 -17.32 -2.90
N GLY A 16 -15.85 -17.44 -3.45
CA GLY A 16 -16.07 -17.70 -4.87
C GLY A 16 -15.49 -16.63 -5.81
N GLN A 17 -15.25 -15.41 -5.31
CA GLN A 17 -14.60 -14.32 -6.04
C GLN A 17 -13.07 -14.28 -5.81
N GLY A 18 -12.53 -15.20 -5.02
CA GLY A 18 -11.12 -15.20 -4.60
C GLY A 18 -10.79 -14.19 -3.50
N VAL A 19 -11.81 -13.64 -2.83
CA VAL A 19 -11.61 -12.68 -1.72
C VAL A 19 -11.09 -13.44 -0.49
N ARG A 20 -9.99 -12.94 0.10
CA ARG A 20 -9.40 -13.47 1.34
C ARG A 20 -9.83 -12.72 2.59
N THR A 21 -10.06 -11.41 2.45
CA THR A 21 -10.46 -10.52 3.55
C THR A 21 -11.56 -9.60 3.04
N ALA A 22 -12.66 -9.52 3.79
CA ALA A 22 -13.73 -8.56 3.55
C ALA A 22 -13.78 -7.51 4.67
N TYR A 23 -14.14 -6.29 4.29
CA TYR A 23 -14.36 -5.16 5.19
C TYR A 23 -15.86 -4.91 5.35
N VAL A 24 -16.30 -4.78 6.59
CA VAL A 24 -17.70 -4.68 6.97
C VAL A 24 -17.97 -3.30 7.58
N LYS A 25 -19.00 -2.63 7.08
CA LYS A 25 -19.53 -1.37 7.63
C LYS A 25 -20.98 -1.55 8.01
N HIS A 26 -21.28 -1.39 9.30
CA HIS A 26 -22.65 -1.11 9.74
C HIS A 26 -23.02 0.29 9.27
N LEU A 27 -24.03 0.39 8.41
CA LEU A 27 -24.47 1.65 7.83
C LEU A 27 -25.35 2.41 8.81
N SER A 28 -25.17 3.73 8.89
CA SER A 28 -26.00 4.60 9.73
C SER A 28 -27.48 4.45 9.38
N ALA A 29 -28.36 4.50 10.38
CA ALA A 29 -29.81 4.37 10.17
C ALA A 29 -30.37 5.45 9.20
N LYS A 30 -29.79 6.65 9.24
CA LYS A 30 -30.11 7.75 8.32
C LYS A 30 -28.84 8.30 7.69
N GLN A 31 -28.93 8.61 6.40
CA GLN A 31 -27.88 9.30 5.66
C GLN A 31 -28.26 10.78 5.52
N ASP A 32 -27.55 11.63 6.24
CA ASP A 32 -27.75 13.08 6.29
C ASP A 32 -27.16 13.81 5.07
N ASN A 33 -26.32 13.12 4.30
CA ASN A 33 -25.70 13.65 3.10
C ASN A 33 -26.59 13.55 1.85
N SER A 34 -26.78 14.68 1.15
CA SER A 34 -27.53 14.76 -0.10
C SER A 34 -26.90 14.04 -1.30
N LYS A 35 -25.62 13.67 -1.21
CA LYS A 35 -24.86 13.08 -2.33
C LYS A 35 -24.84 11.54 -2.37
N ASN A 36 -25.68 10.86 -1.58
CA ASN A 36 -25.68 9.40 -1.42
C ASN A 36 -24.27 8.83 -1.18
N GLN A 37 -23.46 9.44 -0.29
CA GLN A 37 -22.12 8.93 0.03
C GLN A 37 -22.07 8.20 1.36
N ILE A 38 -21.27 7.13 1.43
CA ILE A 38 -21.09 6.31 2.63
C ILE A 38 -19.80 6.74 3.33
N TYR A 39 -19.89 7.05 4.62
CA TYR A 39 -18.73 7.32 5.46
C TYR A 39 -17.94 6.02 5.72
N LEU A 40 -16.64 6.02 5.40
CA LEU A 40 -15.77 4.87 5.56
C LEU A 40 -14.72 5.04 6.67
N GLY A 41 -14.62 6.21 7.31
CA GLY A 41 -13.67 6.47 8.39
C GLY A 41 -12.93 7.78 8.21
N SER A 42 -11.93 8.03 9.05
CA SER A 42 -11.14 9.24 8.96
C SER A 42 -10.00 9.08 7.94
N GLY A 43 -9.60 10.19 7.29
CA GLY A 43 -8.55 10.19 6.24
C GLY A 43 -7.21 9.62 6.70
N LEU A 44 -6.95 9.65 8.01
CA LEU A 44 -5.70 9.19 8.62
C LEU A 44 -5.63 7.67 8.84
N ASP A 45 -6.75 6.96 8.68
CA ASP A 45 -6.86 5.53 9.02
C ASP A 45 -6.47 4.59 7.86
N GLY A 46 -5.95 5.13 6.75
CA GLY A 46 -5.51 4.34 5.59
C GLY A 46 -6.65 3.71 4.78
N VAL A 47 -7.90 4.14 4.97
CA VAL A 47 -9.11 3.61 4.32
C VAL A 47 -9.02 3.69 2.79
N THR A 48 -8.42 4.75 2.26
CA THR A 48 -8.15 4.93 0.82
C THR A 48 -7.26 3.85 0.22
N ASN A 49 -6.53 3.10 1.05
CA ASN A 49 -5.60 2.07 0.63
C ASN A 49 -6.11 0.65 0.92
N LEU A 50 -7.29 0.49 1.55
CA LEU A 50 -7.86 -0.84 1.80
C LEU A 50 -8.28 -1.55 0.51
N PHE A 51 -8.58 -0.76 -0.52
CA PHE A 51 -9.05 -1.25 -1.81
C PHE A 51 -8.08 -0.79 -2.91
N PRO A 52 -7.84 -1.63 -3.94
CA PRO A 52 -7.12 -1.19 -5.12
C PRO A 52 -7.88 -0.05 -5.77
N ALA A 53 -7.22 1.10 -5.86
CA ALA A 53 -7.82 2.31 -6.39
C ALA A 53 -6.81 3.03 -7.28
N THR A 54 -7.32 3.67 -8.33
CA THR A 54 -6.54 4.61 -9.13
C THR A 54 -6.77 6.00 -8.57
N ILE A 55 -5.74 6.56 -7.95
CA ILE A 55 -5.71 7.92 -7.47
C ILE A 55 -5.62 8.86 -8.66
N ILE A 56 -6.48 9.88 -8.66
CA ILE A 56 -6.52 10.97 -9.63
C ILE A 56 -6.48 12.26 -8.83
N ALA A 57 -5.51 13.12 -9.12
CA ALA A 57 -5.48 14.47 -8.57
C ALA A 57 -6.47 15.35 -9.36
N ARG A 58 -7.50 15.90 -8.69
CA ARG A 58 -8.36 16.94 -9.28
C ARG A 58 -8.08 18.30 -8.66
N SER A 59 -8.29 19.35 -9.45
CA SER A 59 -8.44 20.72 -8.94
C SER A 59 -9.69 20.86 -8.06
N ALA A 60 -9.63 21.82 -7.13
CA ALA A 60 -10.62 22.02 -6.08
C ALA A 60 -12.06 22.08 -6.64
N SER A 61 -12.99 21.35 -6.01
CA SER A 61 -14.41 21.54 -6.35
C SER A 61 -14.95 22.81 -5.69
N GLU A 62 -15.54 23.67 -6.51
CA GLU A 62 -16.37 24.80 -6.09
C GLU A 62 -17.66 24.25 -5.48
N SER A 63 -17.80 24.33 -4.16
CA SER A 63 -19.07 24.06 -3.49
C SER A 63 -19.69 25.41 -3.13
N THR A 64 -20.65 25.87 -3.94
CA THR A 64 -21.37 27.13 -3.73
C THR A 64 -22.29 27.14 -2.50
N ASN A 65 -22.50 25.99 -1.84
CA ASN A 65 -23.53 25.81 -0.81
C ASN A 65 -23.05 25.84 0.66
N LYS A 66 -21.79 26.21 0.95
CA LYS A 66 -21.34 26.41 2.35
C LYS A 66 -20.58 27.73 2.49
N ARG A 67 -21.17 28.69 3.22
CA ARG A 67 -20.64 30.03 3.55
C ARG A 67 -19.30 30.05 4.33
N LYS A 68 -18.66 28.89 4.53
CA LYS A 68 -17.39 28.70 5.27
C LYS A 68 -16.44 27.68 4.61
N SER A 69 -16.60 27.34 3.32
CA SER A 69 -15.60 26.51 2.65
C SER A 69 -14.35 27.33 2.37
N ALA A 70 -13.22 26.97 2.98
CA ALA A 70 -11.91 27.44 2.54
C ALA A 70 -11.71 26.99 1.07
N ALA A 71 -11.72 27.95 0.16
CA ALA A 71 -11.42 27.70 -1.26
C ALA A 71 -9.94 27.34 -1.41
N GLY A 72 -9.61 26.43 -2.36
CA GLY A 72 -8.22 26.08 -2.70
C GLY A 72 -7.56 25.01 -1.83
N ILE A 73 -8.26 23.91 -1.53
CA ILE A 73 -7.67 22.77 -0.80
C ILE A 73 -7.75 21.50 -1.67
N PRO A 74 -6.68 20.68 -1.71
CA PRO A 74 -6.59 19.44 -2.48
C PRO A 74 -7.83 18.54 -2.37
N LYS A 75 -8.19 17.89 -3.48
CA LYS A 75 -9.10 16.72 -3.48
C LYS A 75 -8.41 15.59 -4.21
N ILE A 76 -8.16 14.50 -3.49
CA ILE A 76 -7.76 13.24 -4.09
C ILE A 76 -9.01 12.40 -4.27
N GLU A 77 -9.28 11.99 -5.50
CA GLU A 77 -10.28 10.98 -5.79
C GLU A 77 -9.58 9.66 -6.09
N ALA A 78 -9.92 8.60 -5.36
CA ALA A 78 -9.47 7.25 -5.63
C ALA A 78 -10.59 6.50 -6.35
N LYS A 79 -10.46 6.31 -7.66
CA LYS A 79 -11.43 5.57 -8.48
C LYS A 79 -11.31 4.08 -8.19
N LEU A 80 -12.44 3.42 -7.94
CA LEU A 80 -12.50 1.98 -7.75
C LEU A 80 -13.01 1.31 -9.02
N ASP A 81 -12.37 0.21 -9.42
CA ASP A 81 -13.05 -0.79 -10.24
C ASP A 81 -13.97 -1.58 -9.31
N PHE A 82 -15.27 -1.30 -9.37
CA PHE A 82 -16.24 -1.80 -8.40
C PHE A 82 -17.42 -2.49 -9.05
N ALA A 83 -17.85 -3.61 -8.47
CA ALA A 83 -19.08 -4.30 -8.84
C ALA A 83 -19.90 -4.75 -7.61
N TRP A 84 -21.22 -4.65 -7.72
CA TRP A 84 -22.15 -5.25 -6.77
C TRP A 84 -22.31 -6.74 -7.05
N LEU A 85 -22.22 -7.58 -6.03
CA LEU A 85 -22.52 -9.00 -6.14
C LEU A 85 -24.03 -9.25 -6.08
N GLY A 86 -24.52 -10.11 -6.96
CA GLY A 86 -25.83 -10.73 -6.85
C GLY A 86 -25.78 -12.03 -6.04
N ALA A 87 -26.96 -12.66 -5.90
CA ALA A 87 -27.16 -13.87 -5.08
C ALA A 87 -26.34 -15.07 -5.54
N THR A 88 -26.06 -15.15 -6.84
CA THR A 88 -25.36 -16.27 -7.48
C THR A 88 -23.87 -15.97 -7.71
N GLY A 89 -23.37 -14.83 -7.21
CA GLY A 89 -22.00 -14.38 -7.43
C GLY A 89 -21.79 -13.63 -8.74
N ASP A 90 -22.85 -13.33 -9.49
CA ASP A 90 -22.79 -12.45 -10.64
C ASP A 90 -22.34 -11.03 -10.23
N ARG A 91 -21.50 -10.41 -11.05
CA ARG A 91 -20.99 -9.06 -10.83
C ARG A 91 -21.78 -8.06 -11.66
N ARG A 92 -22.33 -7.05 -11.00
CA ARG A 92 -23.05 -5.93 -11.61
C ARG A 92 -22.20 -4.65 -11.48
N PRO A 93 -21.62 -4.13 -12.57
CA PRO A 93 -20.69 -2.99 -12.49
C PRO A 93 -21.30 -1.74 -11.86
N ALA A 94 -20.47 -0.99 -11.12
CA ALA A 94 -20.75 0.38 -10.72
C ALA A 94 -19.55 1.27 -11.11
N PRO A 95 -19.43 1.64 -12.40
CA PRO A 95 -18.19 2.14 -13.01
C PRO A 95 -17.75 3.53 -12.50
N HIS A 96 -18.65 4.22 -11.81
CA HIS A 96 -18.43 5.57 -11.27
C HIS A 96 -18.08 5.57 -9.78
N THR A 97 -17.87 4.39 -9.20
CA THR A 97 -17.50 4.25 -7.79
C THR A 97 -16.14 4.87 -7.52
N ARG A 98 -16.09 5.66 -6.45
CA ARG A 98 -14.87 6.33 -5.99
C ARG A 98 -14.88 6.47 -4.48
N ILE A 99 -13.69 6.43 -3.91
CA ILE A 99 -13.40 6.89 -2.55
C ILE A 99 -12.88 8.32 -2.67
N ILE A 100 -13.48 9.23 -1.91
CA ILE A 100 -13.09 10.63 -1.89
C ILE A 100 -12.54 10.91 -0.50
N ASP A 101 -11.29 11.36 -0.46
CA ASP A 101 -10.66 11.89 0.75
C ASP A 101 -10.85 13.41 0.77
N TYR A 102 -11.68 13.87 1.70
CA TYR A 102 -12.04 15.27 1.80
C TYR A 102 -11.08 15.99 2.74
N PHE A 103 -9.86 16.34 2.34
CA PHE A 103 -8.86 17.06 3.16
C PHE A 103 -9.35 18.16 4.12
N GLN A 104 -10.47 18.84 3.80
CA GLN A 104 -11.15 19.82 4.66
C GLN A 104 -11.75 19.22 5.96
N TYR A 105 -11.95 17.91 6.02
CA TYR A 105 -12.48 17.13 7.13
C TYR A 105 -11.71 15.80 7.15
N PRO A 106 -11.27 15.26 8.29
CA PRO A 106 -10.64 13.94 8.32
C PRO A 106 -11.73 12.88 8.07
N GLU A 107 -12.19 12.76 6.82
CA GLU A 107 -13.36 11.99 6.42
C GLU A 107 -13.18 11.44 5.00
N VAL A 108 -13.24 10.12 4.92
CA VAL A 108 -13.21 9.35 3.70
C VAL A 108 -14.62 8.88 3.37
N ARG A 109 -15.10 9.15 2.16
CA ARG A 109 -16.42 8.72 1.71
C ARG A 109 -16.40 7.95 0.40
N MET A 110 -17.17 6.88 0.34
CA MET A 110 -17.50 6.19 -0.92
C MET A 110 -18.62 6.94 -1.64
N SER A 111 -18.53 7.13 -2.95
CA SER A 111 -19.51 7.84 -3.77
C SER A 111 -19.61 7.23 -5.17
N GLY A 112 -20.67 7.57 -5.92
CA GLY A 112 -20.83 7.19 -7.33
C GLY A 112 -21.25 5.74 -7.57
N PHE A 113 -21.39 4.94 -6.51
CA PHE A 113 -21.73 3.51 -6.56
C PHE A 113 -23.18 3.19 -6.97
N LEU A 114 -24.03 4.20 -7.17
CA LEU A 114 -25.38 4.08 -7.74
C LEU A 114 -25.51 4.78 -9.11
N ARG A 115 -24.49 5.53 -9.55
CA ARG A 115 -24.57 6.26 -10.83
C ARG A 115 -24.36 5.25 -11.95
N GLU A 116 -25.33 5.16 -12.87
CA GLU A 116 -25.31 4.22 -14.00
C GLU A 116 -25.04 2.77 -13.54
N SER A 117 -25.71 2.36 -12.46
CA SER A 117 -25.55 1.04 -11.86
C SER A 117 -26.88 0.55 -11.30
N ASP A 118 -27.17 -0.75 -11.45
CA ASP A 118 -28.30 -1.44 -10.80
C ASP A 118 -28.00 -1.78 -9.33
N GLY A 119 -27.35 -0.84 -8.64
CA GLY A 119 -26.90 -0.99 -7.27
C GLY A 119 -28.05 -1.14 -6.25
N PRO A 120 -27.74 -1.53 -5.01
CA PRO A 120 -28.75 -1.80 -3.99
C PRO A 120 -29.60 -0.57 -3.67
N GLN A 121 -30.92 -0.70 -3.87
CA GLN A 121 -31.88 0.36 -3.56
C GLN A 121 -31.89 0.75 -2.07
N SER A 122 -31.43 -0.16 -1.20
CA SER A 122 -31.21 0.08 0.23
C SER A 122 -30.18 1.17 0.55
N LEU A 123 -29.39 1.60 -0.44
CA LEU A 123 -28.45 2.71 -0.31
C LEU A 123 -29.02 4.05 -0.80
N VAL A 124 -30.15 4.06 -1.50
CA VAL A 124 -30.83 5.30 -1.93
C VAL A 124 -31.37 6.01 -0.69
N ARG A 125 -30.93 7.24 -0.45
CA ARG A 125 -31.24 8.02 0.77
C ARG A 125 -32.70 8.00 1.18
N ASP A 126 -33.61 8.19 0.24
CA ASP A 126 -35.04 8.35 0.54
C ASP A 126 -35.77 7.01 0.69
N ARG A 127 -35.07 5.88 0.45
CA ARG A 127 -35.62 4.53 0.55
C ARG A 127 -35.09 3.73 1.74
N GLN A 128 -34.12 4.27 2.49
CA GLN A 128 -33.39 3.51 3.52
C GLN A 128 -34.30 2.90 4.59
N ALA A 129 -35.38 3.60 4.95
CA ALA A 129 -36.34 3.13 5.95
C ALA A 129 -37.11 1.86 5.51
N GLU A 130 -37.25 1.65 4.20
CA GLU A 130 -37.87 0.43 3.63
C GLU A 130 -37.06 -0.82 3.95
N TYR A 131 -35.77 -0.70 4.32
CA TYR A 131 -34.85 -1.85 4.44
C TYR A 131 -34.33 -2.11 5.86
N GLY A 132 -34.63 -1.22 6.82
CA GLY A 132 -34.20 -1.38 8.22
C GLY A 132 -32.69 -1.22 8.41
N ARG A 133 -32.10 -2.00 9.34
CA ARG A 133 -30.64 -2.05 9.51
C ARG A 133 -29.97 -2.56 8.23
N ARG A 134 -28.81 -1.99 7.90
CA ARG A 134 -28.08 -2.31 6.67
C ARG A 134 -26.60 -2.50 6.96
N ILE A 135 -26.00 -3.49 6.32
CA ILE A 135 -24.58 -3.82 6.48
C ILE A 135 -23.95 -3.88 5.09
N LEU A 136 -22.96 -3.03 4.84
CA LEU A 136 -22.14 -3.08 3.64
C LEU A 136 -20.95 -4.00 3.90
N VAL A 137 -20.72 -4.95 3.00
CA VAL A 137 -19.56 -5.84 3.02
C VAL A 137 -18.85 -5.68 1.68
N MET A 138 -17.53 -5.44 1.71
CA MET A 138 -16.72 -5.23 0.52
C MET A 138 -15.42 -6.02 0.60
N GLY A 139 -14.88 -6.47 -0.52
CA GLY A 139 -13.59 -7.16 -0.57
C GLY A 139 -12.97 -7.08 -1.95
N THR A 140 -11.68 -7.34 -2.04
CA THR A 140 -10.94 -7.33 -3.30
C THR A 140 -10.90 -8.74 -3.88
N ALA A 141 -11.44 -8.91 -5.08
CA ALA A 141 -11.43 -10.17 -5.81
C ALA A 141 -10.03 -10.48 -6.38
N ALA A 142 -9.82 -11.71 -6.85
CA ALA A 142 -8.51 -12.17 -7.37
C ALA A 142 -8.01 -11.42 -8.62
N ASP A 143 -8.90 -10.69 -9.31
CA ASP A 143 -8.63 -9.87 -10.48
C ASP A 143 -8.54 -8.36 -10.17
N ASP A 144 -8.38 -8.00 -8.89
CA ASP A 144 -8.28 -6.63 -8.38
C ASP A 144 -9.60 -5.82 -8.43
N THR A 145 -10.71 -6.39 -8.92
CA THR A 145 -12.03 -5.74 -8.83
C THR A 145 -12.51 -5.74 -7.37
N VAL A 146 -12.97 -4.60 -6.88
CA VAL A 146 -13.65 -4.50 -5.58
C VAL A 146 -15.09 -4.98 -5.74
N VAL A 147 -15.46 -5.99 -4.98
CA VAL A 147 -16.80 -6.53 -4.97
C VAL A 147 -17.51 -6.19 -3.67
N GLY A 148 -18.80 -5.84 -3.76
CA GLY A 148 -19.58 -5.46 -2.59
C GLY A 148 -20.98 -6.06 -2.54
N VAL A 149 -21.51 -6.19 -1.34
CA VAL A 149 -22.90 -6.57 -1.08
C VAL A 149 -23.47 -5.70 0.03
N VAL A 150 -24.77 -5.41 -0.02
CA VAL A 150 -25.50 -4.79 1.09
C VAL A 150 -26.51 -5.79 1.61
N LEU A 151 -26.37 -6.15 2.88
CA LEU A 151 -27.34 -6.94 3.60
C LEU A 151 -28.36 -6.02 4.26
N THR A 152 -29.64 -6.40 4.25
CA THR A 152 -30.72 -5.63 4.87
C THR A 152 -31.46 -6.46 5.92
N GLU A 153 -31.95 -5.80 6.97
CA GLU A 153 -32.70 -6.44 8.05
C GLU A 153 -33.96 -7.16 7.58
N ARG A 154 -34.57 -6.67 6.51
CA ARG A 154 -35.82 -7.22 5.98
C ARG A 154 -35.62 -8.38 5.03
N ASP A 155 -34.49 -8.40 4.32
CA ASP A 155 -34.25 -9.38 3.25
C ASP A 155 -33.26 -10.48 3.67
N ASP A 156 -32.35 -10.17 4.59
CA ASP A 156 -31.22 -11.02 4.96
C ASP A 156 -31.26 -11.35 6.47
N PRO A 157 -31.73 -12.56 6.85
CA PRO A 157 -31.82 -12.98 8.26
C PRO A 157 -30.51 -12.86 9.03
N LEU A 158 -29.36 -12.93 8.35
CA LEU A 158 -28.05 -12.75 8.96
C LEU A 158 -27.91 -11.40 9.67
N VAL A 159 -28.59 -10.33 9.20
CA VAL A 159 -28.45 -8.98 9.78
C VAL A 159 -28.88 -8.92 11.25
N ALA A 160 -29.86 -9.74 11.65
CA ALA A 160 -30.32 -9.78 13.04
C ALA A 160 -29.26 -10.31 14.01
N ASN A 161 -28.44 -11.26 13.54
CA ASN A 161 -27.46 -12.00 14.34
C ASN A 161 -26.04 -11.82 13.77
N PHE A 162 -25.76 -10.67 13.14
CA PHE A 162 -24.46 -10.42 12.53
C PHE A 162 -23.40 -10.37 13.64
N PRO A 163 -22.31 -11.16 13.57
CA PRO A 163 -21.33 -11.23 14.65
C PRO A 163 -20.56 -9.92 14.81
N GLU A 164 -20.09 -9.66 16.02
CA GLU A 164 -19.12 -8.60 16.27
C GLU A 164 -17.75 -9.02 15.73
N LEU A 165 -17.29 -8.28 14.72
CA LEU A 165 -16.02 -8.52 14.04
C LEU A 165 -14.93 -7.55 14.53
N PRO A 166 -13.64 -7.93 14.49
CA PRO A 166 -12.54 -7.06 14.89
C PRO A 166 -12.49 -5.79 14.03
N LEU A 167 -12.09 -4.66 14.62
CA LEU A 167 -11.89 -3.41 13.88
C LEU A 167 -10.67 -3.50 12.97
N ALA A 168 -10.80 -3.00 11.74
CA ALA A 168 -9.72 -2.98 10.75
C ALA A 168 -8.59 -2.01 11.15
N ALA A 169 -8.94 -0.91 11.82
CA ALA A 169 -8.01 0.08 12.36
C ALA A 169 -8.51 0.60 13.72
N ARG A 170 -7.59 0.97 14.61
CA ARG A 170 -7.94 1.50 15.94
C ARG A 170 -8.72 2.81 15.80
N GLY A 171 -9.95 2.85 16.32
CA GLY A 171 -10.83 4.02 16.20
C GLY A 171 -11.55 4.16 14.85
N GLY A 172 -11.32 3.23 13.91
CA GLY A 172 -11.99 3.21 12.61
C GLY A 172 -13.43 2.68 12.69
N VAL A 173 -14.14 2.75 11.56
CA VAL A 173 -15.55 2.30 11.45
C VAL A 173 -15.73 1.01 10.65
N LEU A 174 -14.66 0.51 10.03
CA LEU A 174 -14.65 -0.73 9.27
C LEU A 174 -14.20 -1.88 10.15
N ARG A 175 -14.90 -3.00 10.06
CA ARG A 175 -14.55 -4.26 10.69
C ARG A 175 -13.99 -5.24 9.66
N THR A 176 -13.26 -6.25 10.10
CA THR A 176 -12.62 -7.23 9.22
C THR A 176 -13.24 -8.60 9.38
N LEU A 177 -13.58 -9.23 8.26
CA LEU A 177 -13.99 -10.62 8.15
C LEU A 177 -12.93 -11.40 7.35
N VAL A 178 -12.27 -12.36 8.00
CA VAL A 178 -11.32 -13.25 7.31
C VAL A 178 -12.11 -14.39 6.64
N ILE A 179 -11.99 -14.50 5.32
CA ILE A 179 -12.74 -15.50 4.55
C ILE A 179 -12.11 -16.89 4.76
N GLY A 180 -12.88 -17.82 5.35
CA GLY A 180 -12.39 -19.15 5.73
C GLY A 180 -11.65 -19.21 7.06
N GLY A 181 -11.58 -18.09 7.81
CA GLY A 181 -11.12 -18.07 9.20
C GLY A 181 -12.28 -18.06 10.20
N ALA A 182 -11.95 -18.10 11.48
CA ALA A 182 -12.93 -17.86 12.54
C ALA A 182 -13.46 -16.41 12.48
N PRO A 183 -14.71 -16.13 12.89
CA PRO A 183 -15.29 -14.79 12.82
C PRO A 183 -14.52 -13.71 13.60
N ASP A 184 -13.88 -14.10 14.70
CA ASP A 184 -13.05 -13.26 15.57
C ASP A 184 -11.57 -13.21 15.14
N ALA A 185 -11.20 -13.92 14.07
CA ALA A 185 -9.82 -13.94 13.60
C ALA A 185 -9.37 -12.54 13.17
N SER A 186 -8.25 -12.09 13.75
CA SER A 186 -7.60 -10.84 13.37
C SER A 186 -6.54 -11.08 12.31
N PRO A 187 -6.50 -10.30 11.20
CA PRO A 187 -5.39 -10.34 10.24
C PRO A 187 -4.01 -10.22 10.89
N ALA A 188 -3.89 -9.40 11.94
CA ALA A 188 -2.63 -9.21 12.67
C ALA A 188 -2.22 -10.47 13.44
N ALA A 189 -3.18 -11.17 14.07
CA ALA A 189 -2.93 -12.42 14.77
C ALA A 189 -2.51 -13.53 13.79
N LEU A 190 -3.21 -13.67 12.66
CA LEU A 190 -2.87 -14.66 11.62
C LEU A 190 -1.45 -14.45 11.07
N ILE A 191 -1.09 -13.20 10.77
CA ILE A 191 0.29 -12.89 10.33
C ILE A 191 1.30 -13.21 11.43
N HIS A 192 1.00 -12.87 12.69
CA HIS A 192 1.90 -13.16 13.80
C HIS A 192 2.14 -14.68 13.94
N ASP A 193 1.09 -15.49 13.87
CA ASP A 193 1.18 -16.95 13.94
C ASP A 193 1.98 -17.53 12.77
N GLN A 194 1.69 -17.08 11.54
CA GLN A 194 2.37 -17.52 10.32
C GLN A 194 3.86 -17.14 10.33
N MET A 195 4.18 -15.91 10.72
CA MET A 195 5.57 -15.45 10.84
C MET A 195 6.31 -16.19 11.95
N SER A 196 5.66 -16.42 13.09
CA SER A 196 6.22 -17.24 14.17
C SER A 196 6.53 -18.66 13.72
N ALA A 197 5.66 -19.28 12.91
CA ALA A 197 5.91 -20.60 12.33
C ALA A 197 7.10 -20.60 11.35
N VAL A 198 7.21 -19.56 10.52
CA VAL A 198 8.35 -19.37 9.60
C VAL A 198 9.67 -19.23 10.37
N VAL A 199 9.70 -18.42 11.42
CA VAL A 199 10.91 -18.25 12.25
C VAL A 199 11.29 -19.56 12.94
N LYS A 200 10.31 -20.27 13.52
CA LYS A 200 10.53 -21.53 14.25
C LYS A 200 11.05 -22.66 13.35
N GLY A 201 10.77 -22.64 12.04
CA GLY A 201 11.28 -23.67 11.12
C GLY A 201 12.74 -23.49 10.69
N GLY A 202 13.41 -22.40 11.06
CA GLY A 202 14.84 -22.22 10.88
C GLY A 202 15.28 -22.03 9.43
N TRP A 203 16.14 -22.92 8.94
CA TRP A 203 16.76 -22.79 7.61
C TRP A 203 15.94 -23.51 6.53
N TYR A 204 15.58 -22.78 5.49
CA TYR A 204 14.80 -23.27 4.36
C TYR A 204 15.61 -23.22 3.07
N SER A 205 15.62 -24.33 2.31
CA SER A 205 16.14 -24.33 0.94
C SER A 205 15.42 -23.32 0.06
N SER A 206 16.18 -22.59 -0.77
CA SER A 206 15.66 -21.54 -1.63
C SER A 206 14.57 -22.04 -2.56
N ARG A 207 13.42 -21.36 -2.53
CA ARG A 207 12.24 -21.77 -3.29
C ARG A 207 11.45 -20.56 -3.80
N ILE A 208 10.57 -20.81 -4.75
CA ILE A 208 9.60 -19.86 -5.29
C ILE A 208 8.26 -20.57 -5.48
N ASN A 209 7.17 -19.85 -5.21
CA ASN A 209 5.82 -20.32 -5.48
C ASN A 209 5.35 -19.76 -6.83
N ARG A 210 5.19 -20.59 -7.87
CA ARG A 210 4.66 -20.18 -9.17
C ARG A 210 3.23 -20.64 -9.32
N GLY A 211 2.28 -19.79 -8.93
CA GLY A 211 0.85 -20.05 -9.09
C GLY A 211 0.37 -21.29 -8.31
N GLY A 212 0.93 -21.54 -7.12
CA GLY A 212 0.61 -22.70 -6.27
C GLY A 212 1.65 -23.82 -6.35
N VAL A 213 2.57 -23.80 -7.32
CA VAL A 213 3.61 -24.82 -7.47
C VAL A 213 4.92 -24.35 -6.84
N ILE A 214 5.38 -25.04 -5.81
CA ILE A 214 6.65 -24.75 -5.14
C ILE A 214 7.81 -25.37 -5.93
N GLN A 215 8.82 -24.57 -6.26
CA GLN A 215 9.99 -24.98 -7.06
C GLN A 215 11.28 -24.41 -6.45
N PRO A 216 12.45 -25.06 -6.64
CA PRO A 216 13.74 -24.48 -6.30
C PRO A 216 13.98 -23.15 -7.02
N PHE A 217 14.67 -22.21 -6.36
CA PHE A 217 15.02 -20.93 -6.96
C PHE A 217 16.51 -20.63 -6.79
N ALA A 218 17.15 -20.18 -7.88
CA ALA A 218 18.53 -19.73 -7.88
C ALA A 218 18.60 -18.27 -8.31
N GLY A 219 18.90 -17.37 -7.36
CA GLY A 219 19.04 -15.95 -7.67
C GLY A 219 19.10 -15.06 -6.43
N ALA A 220 19.44 -13.79 -6.63
CA ALA A 220 19.59 -12.81 -5.54
C ALA A 220 18.29 -12.54 -4.75
N GLN A 221 17.13 -12.84 -5.34
CA GLN A 221 15.80 -12.65 -4.74
C GLN A 221 15.36 -13.84 -3.87
N GLY A 222 16.21 -14.85 -3.68
CA GLY A 222 15.82 -16.12 -3.05
C GLY A 222 15.25 -15.96 -1.63
N GLY A 223 15.73 -15.01 -0.84
CA GLY A 223 15.19 -14.76 0.50
C GLY A 223 13.73 -14.30 0.48
N GLY A 224 13.40 -13.36 -0.41
CA GLY A 224 12.03 -12.86 -0.58
C GLY A 224 11.08 -13.92 -1.12
N TYR A 225 11.48 -14.60 -2.20
CA TYR A 225 10.65 -15.67 -2.78
C TYR A 225 10.46 -16.87 -1.84
N THR A 226 11.44 -17.17 -1.00
CA THR A 226 11.31 -18.22 0.01
C THR A 226 10.29 -17.81 1.07
N LEU A 227 10.32 -16.57 1.55
CA LEU A 227 9.33 -16.06 2.51
C LEU A 227 7.91 -16.10 1.94
N GLU A 228 7.72 -15.54 0.74
CA GLU A 228 6.43 -15.54 0.05
C GLU A 228 5.89 -16.98 -0.11
N ALA A 229 6.74 -17.91 -0.55
CA ALA A 229 6.36 -19.30 -0.72
C ALA A 229 5.94 -19.99 0.58
N LEU A 230 6.66 -19.74 1.69
CA LEU A 230 6.32 -20.29 3.00
C LEU A 230 4.99 -19.76 3.54
N LEU A 231 4.62 -18.54 3.15
CA LEU A 231 3.36 -17.90 3.49
C LEU A 231 2.22 -18.20 2.50
N GLY A 232 2.46 -19.08 1.52
CA GLY A 232 1.47 -19.44 0.50
C GLY A 232 1.17 -18.32 -0.50
N VAL A 233 2.03 -17.30 -0.59
CA VAL A 233 1.95 -16.22 -1.56
C VAL A 233 2.65 -16.66 -2.84
N ALA A 234 1.96 -16.56 -3.97
CA ALA A 234 2.55 -16.85 -5.28
C ALA A 234 3.35 -15.65 -5.79
N ALA A 235 4.50 -15.91 -6.40
CA ALA A 235 5.33 -14.91 -7.07
C ALA A 235 4.61 -14.42 -8.33
N ASN A 236 3.72 -13.45 -8.15
CA ASN A 236 2.97 -12.79 -9.21
C ASN A 236 3.36 -11.32 -9.21
N GLY A 237 3.73 -10.76 -10.37
CA GLY A 237 4.07 -9.34 -10.50
C GLY A 237 2.88 -8.37 -10.41
N LYS A 238 1.72 -8.82 -9.90
CA LYS A 238 0.51 -7.99 -9.74
C LYS A 238 0.56 -7.21 -8.43
N LYS A 239 -0.21 -6.12 -8.37
CA LYS A 239 -0.04 -5.01 -7.41
C LYS A 239 -0.81 -5.17 -6.09
N ALA A 240 -1.42 -6.33 -5.80
CA ALA A 240 -2.21 -6.52 -4.58
C ALA A 240 -1.31 -6.85 -3.37
N PRO A 241 -1.71 -6.46 -2.13
CA PRO A 241 -0.97 -6.80 -0.93
C PRO A 241 -0.89 -8.31 -0.70
N ASP A 242 0.29 -8.76 -0.26
CA ASP A 242 0.75 -10.15 -0.34
C ASP A 242 -0.06 -11.11 0.56
N LEU A 243 -0.29 -10.71 1.81
CA LEU A 243 -0.88 -11.58 2.83
C LEU A 243 -1.71 -10.78 3.82
N HIS A 244 -3.00 -11.13 3.96
CA HIS A 244 -3.94 -10.51 4.91
C HIS A 244 -3.96 -8.96 4.92
N GLY A 245 -3.61 -8.31 3.79
CA GLY A 245 -3.55 -6.85 3.67
C GLY A 245 -2.22 -6.20 4.04
N TYR A 246 -1.14 -6.98 4.12
CA TYR A 246 0.23 -6.52 4.38
C TYR A 246 1.13 -6.83 3.18
N GLU A 247 1.96 -5.87 2.79
CA GLU A 247 3.14 -6.13 1.95
C GLU A 247 4.27 -6.67 2.82
N ILE A 248 4.88 -7.76 2.37
CA ILE A 248 5.92 -8.47 3.13
C ILE A 248 7.27 -8.24 2.49
N LYS A 249 8.23 -7.75 3.28
CA LYS A 249 9.59 -7.46 2.80
C LYS A 249 10.64 -8.12 3.70
N SER A 250 11.32 -9.12 3.15
CA SER A 250 12.56 -9.63 3.73
C SER A 250 13.75 -8.76 3.33
N TYR A 251 14.71 -8.52 4.23
CA TYR A 251 15.92 -7.78 3.92
C TYR A 251 17.17 -8.36 4.61
N SER A 252 18.33 -8.23 3.96
CA SER A 252 19.62 -8.75 4.47
C SER A 252 20.79 -7.79 4.27
N GLY A 253 20.54 -6.60 3.72
CA GLY A 253 21.56 -5.60 3.41
C GLY A 253 21.25 -4.25 4.04
N ASN A 254 22.17 -3.30 3.85
CA ASN A 254 22.09 -1.97 4.48
C ASN A 254 21.00 -1.05 3.91
N ARG A 255 20.37 -1.42 2.79
CA ARG A 255 19.33 -0.63 2.14
C ARG A 255 18.14 -1.51 1.79
N ILE A 256 16.94 -0.99 2.05
CA ILE A 256 15.68 -1.68 1.80
C ILE A 256 14.96 -0.93 0.68
N SER A 257 14.52 -1.66 -0.35
CA SER A 257 13.73 -1.07 -1.44
C SER A 257 12.26 -1.04 -1.06
N LEU A 258 11.69 0.16 -1.06
CA LEU A 258 10.29 0.41 -0.78
C LEU A 258 9.45 0.18 -2.04
N MET A 259 9.79 0.91 -3.11
CA MET A 259 9.07 0.90 -4.38
C MET A 259 9.97 1.31 -5.55
N THR A 260 9.49 1.13 -6.78
CA THR A 260 10.27 1.47 -7.99
C THR A 260 9.49 2.23 -9.09
N PRO A 261 8.77 3.33 -8.78
CA PRO A 261 8.11 4.14 -9.80
C PRO A 261 9.13 4.80 -10.73
N THR A 262 8.96 4.61 -12.04
CA THR A 262 9.66 5.43 -13.04
C THR A 262 9.11 6.87 -13.04
N PRO A 263 9.93 7.88 -13.38
CA PRO A 263 9.46 9.25 -13.55
C PRO A 263 8.33 9.38 -14.58
N ASP A 264 7.42 10.30 -14.34
CA ASP A 264 6.35 10.70 -15.28
C ASP A 264 6.43 12.18 -15.68
N ARG A 265 7.41 12.91 -15.14
CA ARG A 265 7.74 14.30 -15.50
C ARG A 265 9.25 14.54 -15.51
N GLY A 266 9.66 15.78 -15.81
CA GLY A 266 11.06 16.12 -16.07
C GLY A 266 11.59 15.49 -17.37
N PHE A 267 12.89 15.58 -17.60
CA PHE A 267 13.50 15.08 -18.82
C PHE A 267 13.28 13.55 -18.99
N GLN A 268 13.52 12.76 -17.93
CA GLN A 268 13.32 11.31 -17.96
C GLN A 268 11.86 10.90 -18.21
N GLY A 269 10.88 11.66 -17.72
CA GLY A 269 9.45 11.35 -17.88
C GLY A 269 8.89 11.72 -19.25
N THR A 270 9.52 12.66 -19.96
CA THR A 270 9.02 13.20 -21.23
C THR A 270 9.82 12.77 -22.45
N HIS A 271 10.98 12.13 -22.27
CA HIS A 271 11.86 11.68 -23.35
C HIS A 271 12.13 10.17 -23.29
N PRO A 272 12.52 9.54 -24.40
CA PRO A 272 12.96 8.15 -24.40
C PRO A 272 14.12 7.91 -23.42
N PHE A 273 14.12 6.76 -22.75
CA PHE A 273 15.15 6.41 -21.76
C PHE A 273 16.59 6.55 -22.30
N ARG A 274 16.82 6.25 -23.59
CA ARG A 274 18.15 6.43 -24.20
C ARG A 274 18.59 7.89 -24.24
N ALA A 275 17.69 8.81 -24.57
CA ALA A 275 17.99 10.25 -24.56
C ALA A 275 18.28 10.75 -23.14
N PHE A 276 17.53 10.26 -22.14
CA PHE A 276 17.84 10.54 -20.74
C PHE A 276 19.26 10.07 -20.36
N MET A 277 19.61 8.84 -20.73
CA MET A 277 20.94 8.29 -20.46
C MET A 277 22.04 9.03 -21.23
N GLU A 278 21.76 9.52 -22.43
CA GLU A 278 22.69 10.35 -23.21
C GLU A 278 22.99 11.69 -22.55
N ARG A 279 21.98 12.28 -21.91
CA ARG A 279 22.13 13.58 -21.24
C ARG A 279 22.69 13.46 -19.82
N TRP A 280 22.16 12.52 -19.04
CA TRP A 280 22.39 12.45 -17.59
C TRP A 280 23.21 11.22 -17.17
N GLY A 281 23.29 10.19 -18.00
CA GLY A 281 24.09 9.01 -17.75
C GLY A 281 25.57 9.25 -18.02
N ARG A 282 26.42 8.50 -17.31
CA ARG A 282 27.89 8.58 -17.37
C ARG A 282 28.47 7.21 -17.71
N GLU A 283 29.70 7.17 -18.16
CA GLU A 283 30.42 5.90 -18.32
C GLU A 283 30.48 5.16 -16.97
N GLY A 284 30.31 3.84 -17.01
CA GLY A 284 30.42 3.02 -15.81
C GLY A 284 31.84 3.05 -15.25
N ASP A 285 31.96 3.12 -13.92
CA ASP A 285 33.26 3.24 -13.23
C ASP A 285 34.27 2.11 -13.56
N LYS A 286 33.78 0.98 -14.10
CA LYS A 286 34.60 -0.16 -14.53
C LYS A 286 35.10 -0.06 -15.99
N ALA A 287 34.78 1.03 -16.69
CA ALA A 287 35.05 1.20 -18.12
C ALA A 287 34.61 -0.01 -18.98
N ASP A 288 33.51 -0.67 -18.59
CA ASP A 288 32.99 -1.89 -19.20
C ASP A 288 32.14 -1.62 -20.46
N GLY A 289 32.23 -0.41 -21.03
CA GLY A 289 31.38 0.05 -22.14
C GLY A 289 29.93 0.35 -21.74
N SER A 290 29.56 0.23 -20.46
CA SER A 290 28.21 0.57 -20.00
C SER A 290 28.04 2.06 -19.72
N ARG A 291 26.83 2.56 -19.92
CA ARG A 291 26.40 3.89 -19.47
C ARG A 291 25.45 3.74 -18.29
N ARG A 292 25.68 4.47 -17.21
CA ARG A 292 24.98 4.33 -15.94
C ARG A 292 24.49 5.67 -15.41
N PHE A 293 23.29 5.67 -14.86
CA PHE A 293 22.80 6.77 -14.02
C PHE A 293 22.57 6.21 -12.61
N THR A 294 23.51 6.55 -11.73
CA THR A 294 23.60 6.03 -10.36
C THR A 294 23.92 7.15 -9.39
N GLY A 295 23.50 6.99 -8.15
CA GLY A 295 23.75 7.94 -7.07
C GLY A 295 22.73 7.79 -5.96
N MET A 296 23.02 8.32 -4.78
CA MET A 296 22.03 8.49 -3.72
C MET A 296 21.60 9.95 -3.70
N TYR A 297 20.31 10.20 -3.85
CA TYR A 297 19.70 11.52 -3.88
C TYR A 297 18.73 11.67 -2.72
N ARG A 298 18.97 12.67 -1.87
CA ARG A 298 18.20 12.96 -0.66
C ARG A 298 17.84 14.44 -0.62
N CYS A 299 16.69 14.78 -0.05
CA CYS A 299 16.31 16.17 0.16
C CYS A 299 17.27 16.91 1.09
N GLY A 300 17.59 18.16 0.75
CA GLY A 300 18.52 19.00 1.48
C GLY A 300 19.99 18.64 1.26
N SER A 301 20.32 17.90 0.20
CA SER A 301 21.70 17.52 -0.12
C SER A 301 21.91 17.43 -1.63
N VAL A 302 22.78 18.29 -2.15
CA VAL A 302 23.24 18.24 -3.54
C VAL A 302 24.23 17.10 -3.70
N ASN A 303 24.06 16.26 -4.72
CA ASN A 303 25.03 15.22 -5.04
C ASN A 303 26.27 15.83 -5.71
N ASP A 304 27.46 15.64 -5.12
CA ASP A 304 28.69 16.25 -5.63
C ASP A 304 29.01 15.87 -7.08
N ARG A 305 28.75 14.62 -7.46
CA ARG A 305 29.11 14.09 -8.78
C ARG A 305 28.17 14.57 -9.88
N THR A 306 26.87 14.63 -9.61
CA THR A 306 25.87 14.95 -10.63
C THR A 306 25.30 16.35 -10.52
N ARG A 307 25.58 17.06 -9.42
CA ARG A 307 24.99 18.37 -9.08
C ARG A 307 23.46 18.33 -8.98
N LEU A 308 22.88 17.14 -8.82
CA LEU A 308 21.45 16.95 -8.67
C LEU A 308 21.04 16.90 -7.20
N GLU A 309 19.91 17.51 -6.88
CA GLU A 309 19.26 17.48 -5.57
C GLU A 309 17.82 16.96 -5.70
N LEU A 310 17.38 16.18 -4.72
CA LEU A 310 15.98 15.75 -4.63
C LEU A 310 15.17 16.81 -3.88
N ILE A 311 14.01 17.21 -4.38
CA ILE A 311 13.18 18.27 -3.77
C ILE A 311 11.72 17.81 -3.75
N VAL A 312 11.03 18.03 -2.64
CA VAL A 312 9.57 17.92 -2.55
C VAL A 312 8.96 19.30 -2.79
N ARG A 313 8.30 19.50 -3.93
CA ARG A 313 7.59 20.75 -4.25
C ARG A 313 6.22 20.77 -3.61
N GLY A 314 5.77 21.97 -3.24
CA GLY A 314 4.46 22.18 -2.62
C GLY A 314 4.36 21.65 -1.19
N TYR A 315 5.49 21.39 -0.51
CA TYR A 315 5.51 21.06 0.91
C TYR A 315 6.16 22.19 1.71
N ASP A 316 5.46 22.69 2.72
CA ASP A 316 6.00 23.65 3.68
C ASP A 316 6.37 22.91 4.97
N ARG A 317 7.68 22.78 5.21
CA ARG A 317 8.23 22.11 6.39
C ARG A 317 7.89 22.84 7.69
N SER A 318 7.70 24.16 7.67
CA SER A 318 7.46 24.96 8.88
C SER A 318 6.05 24.73 9.43
N SER A 319 5.04 24.71 8.54
CA SER A 319 3.65 24.43 8.90
C SER A 319 3.29 22.94 8.84
N GLY A 320 4.11 22.11 8.19
CA GLY A 320 3.84 20.69 7.96
C GLY A 320 2.73 20.45 6.94
N THR A 321 2.38 21.45 6.12
CA THR A 321 1.25 21.42 5.18
C THR A 321 1.70 21.29 3.73
N PHE A 322 0.77 20.84 2.88
CA PHE A 322 0.97 20.75 1.43
C PHE A 322 0.11 21.77 0.71
N ALA A 323 0.62 22.30 -0.41
CA ALA A 323 -0.09 23.11 -1.38
C ALA A 323 -1.15 22.27 -2.12
N ASP A 324 -1.79 22.87 -3.13
CA ASP A 324 -2.75 22.17 -3.99
C ASP A 324 -2.13 20.91 -4.63
N ALA A 325 -2.90 19.83 -4.73
CA ALA A 325 -2.41 18.53 -5.19
C ALA A 325 -1.73 18.59 -6.58
N ALA A 326 -2.15 19.54 -7.42
CA ALA A 326 -1.57 19.76 -8.75
C ALA A 326 -0.14 20.34 -8.70
N ASP A 327 0.22 21.03 -7.61
CA ASP A 327 1.53 21.66 -7.41
C ASP A 327 2.51 20.76 -6.64
N VAL A 328 2.01 19.67 -6.06
CA VAL A 328 2.81 18.72 -5.29
C VAL A 328 3.51 17.72 -6.22
N SER A 329 4.82 17.64 -6.08
CA SER A 329 5.67 16.72 -6.84
C SER A 329 6.98 16.45 -6.11
N VAL A 330 7.67 15.40 -6.52
CA VAL A 330 9.06 15.16 -6.13
C VAL A 330 9.92 15.26 -7.37
N ASP A 331 10.93 16.12 -7.35
CA ASP A 331 11.78 16.39 -8.50
C ASP A 331 13.25 16.18 -8.16
N LEU A 332 13.99 15.64 -9.13
CA LEU A 332 15.44 15.59 -9.13
C LEU A 332 15.95 16.73 -10.02
N VAL A 333 16.49 17.77 -9.40
CA VAL A 333 16.77 19.06 -10.01
C VAL A 333 18.27 19.33 -10.04
N HIS A 334 18.78 19.86 -11.14
CA HIS A 334 20.16 20.34 -11.21
C HIS A 334 20.30 21.66 -10.43
N ALA A 335 21.14 21.65 -9.40
CA ALA A 335 21.25 22.73 -8.42
C ALA A 335 21.60 24.08 -9.07
N ASP A 336 22.42 24.08 -10.11
CA ASP A 336 22.92 25.32 -10.71
C ASP A 336 22.02 25.86 -11.84
N THR A 337 21.23 25.00 -12.51
CA THR A 337 20.43 25.39 -13.71
C THR A 337 18.93 25.37 -13.45
N GLY A 338 18.48 24.73 -12.36
CA GLY A 338 17.07 24.50 -12.07
C GLY A 338 16.40 23.45 -12.98
N GLU A 339 17.15 22.80 -13.86
CA GLU A 339 16.59 21.81 -14.77
C GLU A 339 16.15 20.55 -14.03
N VAL A 340 14.94 20.05 -14.34
CA VAL A 340 14.39 18.82 -13.78
C VAL A 340 14.84 17.61 -14.60
N ALA A 341 15.85 16.88 -14.11
CA ALA A 341 16.35 15.67 -14.76
C ALA A 341 15.32 14.53 -14.75
N ALA A 342 14.62 14.36 -13.63
CA ALA A 342 13.56 13.38 -13.43
C ALA A 342 12.57 13.92 -12.39
N GLY A 343 11.29 13.59 -12.52
CA GLY A 343 10.32 13.94 -11.48
C GLY A 343 9.14 12.99 -11.44
N TRP A 344 8.41 13.05 -10.34
CA TRP A 344 7.23 12.24 -10.05
C TRP A 344 6.08 13.13 -9.61
N SER A 345 4.94 13.01 -10.28
CA SER A 345 3.69 13.63 -9.82
C SER A 345 3.21 12.99 -8.52
N LEU A 346 2.42 13.74 -7.75
CA LEU A 346 1.70 13.21 -6.59
C LEU A 346 0.89 11.96 -6.96
N GLU A 347 0.18 12.01 -8.10
CA GLU A 347 -0.63 10.90 -8.60
C GLU A 347 0.20 9.63 -8.81
N LYS A 348 1.37 9.75 -9.44
CA LYS A 348 2.27 8.62 -9.69
C LYS A 348 2.75 7.98 -8.39
N LEU A 349 3.21 8.80 -7.44
CA LEU A 349 3.71 8.32 -6.16
C LEU A 349 2.59 7.68 -5.34
N ALA A 350 1.42 8.31 -5.27
CA ALA A 350 0.27 7.80 -4.54
C ALA A 350 -0.16 6.44 -5.08
N ASN A 351 -0.30 6.31 -6.40
CA ASN A 351 -0.67 5.04 -7.05
C ASN A 351 0.35 3.92 -6.85
N CYS A 352 1.64 4.24 -6.73
CA CYS A 352 2.69 3.23 -6.51
C CYS A 352 2.85 2.86 -5.03
N TRP A 353 2.67 3.82 -4.13
CA TRP A 353 2.79 3.63 -2.70
C TRP A 353 1.58 2.91 -2.11
N ASN A 354 0.38 3.44 -2.38
CA ASN A 354 -0.86 2.98 -1.78
C ASN A 354 -1.30 1.59 -2.26
N ALA A 355 -0.92 1.19 -3.47
CA ALA A 355 -1.21 -0.16 -3.97
C ALA A 355 -0.58 -1.26 -3.11
N LYS A 356 0.56 -0.97 -2.46
CA LYS A 356 1.38 -1.96 -1.77
C LYS A 356 1.43 -1.78 -0.26
N HIS A 357 1.46 -0.54 0.24
CA HIS A 357 1.93 -0.29 1.60
C HIS A 357 0.85 0.04 2.61
N THR A 358 -0.42 -0.29 2.38
CA THR A 358 -1.53 -0.08 3.35
C THR A 358 -1.13 -0.51 4.75
N ASN A 359 -0.58 -1.72 4.84
CA ASN A 359 0.21 -2.20 5.96
C ASN A 359 1.47 -2.86 5.39
N ALA A 360 2.54 -2.91 6.18
CA ALA A 360 3.76 -3.62 5.78
C ALA A 360 4.43 -4.32 6.94
N LEU A 361 5.13 -5.40 6.60
CA LEU A 361 5.96 -6.18 7.50
C LEU A 361 7.38 -6.26 6.96
N TYR A 362 8.36 -5.93 7.80
CA TYR A 362 9.78 -6.01 7.47
C TYR A 362 10.48 -7.00 8.38
N ILE A 363 11.19 -7.97 7.80
CA ILE A 363 11.90 -9.01 8.55
C ILE A 363 13.32 -9.21 8.02
N MET A 364 14.28 -9.38 8.93
CA MET A 364 15.65 -9.73 8.57
C MET A 364 15.73 -11.16 8.03
N VAL A 365 16.55 -11.39 7.00
CA VAL A 365 16.83 -12.73 6.46
C VAL A 365 18.33 -13.02 6.48
N GLY A 366 18.68 -14.16 7.05
CA GLY A 366 20.01 -14.78 6.95
C GLY A 366 20.11 -15.64 5.70
N LYS A 367 21.32 -15.72 5.13
CA LYS A 367 21.63 -16.60 4.01
C LYS A 367 22.83 -17.47 4.37
N ARG A 368 22.79 -18.76 4.03
CA ARG A 368 23.95 -19.65 4.03
C ARG A 368 23.95 -20.51 2.76
N ASP A 369 25.08 -21.16 2.50
CA ASP A 369 25.15 -22.23 1.51
C ASP A 369 24.86 -23.55 2.24
N GLY A 370 23.81 -24.25 1.81
CA GLY A 370 23.39 -25.53 2.36
C GLY A 370 23.55 -26.68 1.37
N HIS A 371 23.08 -27.86 1.75
CA HIS A 371 23.15 -29.06 0.90
C HIS A 371 22.15 -28.93 -0.25
N GLY A 372 22.65 -28.53 -1.44
CA GLY A 372 21.83 -28.38 -2.65
C GLY A 372 21.54 -26.94 -3.07
N GLY A 373 22.13 -25.93 -2.41
CA GLY A 373 22.04 -24.53 -2.81
C GLY A 373 21.91 -23.55 -1.65
N ALA A 374 21.49 -22.33 -1.95
CA ALA A 374 21.27 -21.31 -0.92
C ALA A 374 20.11 -21.70 0.02
N GLU A 375 20.31 -21.46 1.31
CA GLU A 375 19.27 -21.58 2.33
C GLU A 375 19.06 -20.23 3.03
N TYR A 376 17.84 -20.03 3.53
CA TYR A 376 17.41 -18.80 4.18
C TYR A 376 16.75 -19.07 5.52
N ALA A 377 17.08 -18.25 6.52
CA ALA A 377 16.42 -18.25 7.83
C ALA A 377 15.97 -16.83 8.16
N PHE A 378 14.85 -16.70 8.88
CA PHE A 378 14.21 -15.41 9.16
C PHE A 378 14.40 -15.02 10.62
N GLY A 379 14.66 -13.74 10.86
CA GLY A 379 14.96 -13.22 12.19
C GLY A 379 13.81 -13.38 13.19
N PRO A 380 14.11 -13.42 14.49
CA PRO A 380 13.12 -13.65 15.54
C PRO A 380 12.17 -12.47 15.77
N GLU A 381 12.54 -11.29 15.25
CA GLU A 381 11.80 -10.05 15.35
C GLU A 381 11.49 -9.49 13.96
N TRP A 382 10.34 -8.84 13.83
CA TRP A 382 9.93 -8.13 12.63
C TRP A 382 9.19 -6.84 12.99
N LEU A 383 9.31 -5.85 12.10
CA LEU A 383 8.67 -4.54 12.24
C LEU A 383 7.37 -4.53 11.46
N ILE A 384 6.30 -4.09 12.12
CA ILE A 384 4.98 -3.93 11.54
C ILE A 384 4.66 -2.44 11.45
N GLY A 385 4.18 -2.00 10.28
CA GLY A 385 3.63 -0.67 10.04
C GLY A 385 2.18 -0.77 9.58
N GLN A 386 1.32 0.06 10.15
CA GLN A 386 -0.12 0.06 9.88
C GLN A 386 -0.63 1.45 9.55
N GLY A 387 -1.44 1.53 8.50
CA GLY A 387 -2.02 2.76 8.00
C GLY A 387 -0.97 3.68 7.41
N THR A 388 -0.92 3.79 6.08
CA THR A 388 -0.06 4.75 5.39
C THR A 388 -0.88 5.69 4.52
N ASP A 389 -0.23 6.72 3.99
CA ASP A 389 -0.75 7.56 2.92
C ASP A 389 0.44 8.17 2.14
N VAL A 390 0.15 8.75 0.97
CA VAL A 390 1.20 9.38 0.15
C VAL A 390 1.86 10.58 0.84
N TRP A 391 1.18 11.26 1.76
CA TRP A 391 1.71 12.43 2.46
C TRP A 391 2.75 12.04 3.50
N ARG A 392 2.55 10.91 4.19
CA ARG A 392 3.55 10.27 5.06
C ARG A 392 4.80 9.91 4.28
N LEU A 393 4.63 9.34 3.09
CA LEU A 393 5.74 9.08 2.18
C LEU A 393 6.46 10.38 1.79
N LEU A 394 5.74 11.43 1.38
CA LEU A 394 6.34 12.71 1.00
C LEU A 394 7.10 13.38 2.15
N ARG A 395 6.57 13.33 3.38
CA ARG A 395 7.28 13.78 4.59
C ARG A 395 8.53 12.94 4.86
N ALA A 396 8.48 11.64 4.63
CA ALA A 396 9.64 10.76 4.78
C ALA A 396 10.72 11.02 3.70
N ILE A 397 10.31 11.41 2.49
CA ILE A 397 11.22 11.85 1.41
C ILE A 397 11.84 13.21 1.78
N ASP A 398 11.02 14.18 2.18
CA ASP A 398 11.47 15.53 2.52
C ASP A 398 12.48 15.54 3.69
N SER A 399 12.21 14.73 4.73
CA SER A 399 13.14 14.54 5.85
C SER A 399 14.40 13.76 5.48
N GLY A 400 14.46 13.19 4.27
CA GLY A 400 15.58 12.43 3.75
C GLY A 400 15.70 10.99 4.28
N LEU A 401 14.75 10.52 5.08
CA LEU A 401 14.70 9.12 5.52
C LEU A 401 14.53 8.19 4.31
N VAL A 402 13.65 8.58 3.39
CA VAL A 402 13.48 7.95 2.08
C VAL A 402 14.31 8.71 1.05
N PHE A 403 15.08 7.99 0.25
CA PHE A 403 15.94 8.56 -0.79
C PHE A 403 15.76 7.84 -2.12
N TYR A 404 16.12 8.54 -3.21
CA TYR A 404 16.15 7.98 -4.55
C TYR A 404 17.54 7.42 -4.85
N ASP A 405 17.62 6.16 -5.26
CA ASP A 405 18.86 5.40 -5.49
C ASP A 405 18.79 4.66 -6.84
N PRO A 406 18.80 5.40 -7.97
CA PRO A 406 18.68 4.80 -9.29
C PRO A 406 19.86 3.88 -9.60
N ALA A 407 19.56 2.82 -10.34
CA ALA A 407 20.54 1.90 -10.91
C ALA A 407 20.26 1.67 -12.40
N ASP A 408 19.95 2.77 -13.09
CA ASP A 408 19.67 2.81 -14.52
C ASP A 408 20.94 2.50 -15.30
N THR A 409 20.85 1.60 -16.29
CA THR A 409 22.00 1.12 -17.05
C THR A 409 21.63 0.89 -18.51
N ILE A 410 22.51 1.31 -19.42
CA ILE A 410 22.62 0.77 -20.78
C ILE A 410 23.91 -0.05 -20.78
N TYR A 411 23.79 -1.36 -20.96
CA TYR A 411 24.94 -2.26 -21.01
C TYR A 411 25.73 -2.07 -22.32
N ALA A 412 26.95 -2.62 -22.39
CA ALA A 412 27.81 -2.52 -23.56
C ALA A 412 27.18 -3.13 -24.84
N ASP A 413 26.31 -4.13 -24.68
CA ASP A 413 25.49 -4.72 -25.75
C ASP A 413 24.31 -3.82 -26.17
N GLY A 414 24.21 -2.61 -25.62
CA GLY A 414 23.15 -1.65 -25.87
C GLY A 414 21.85 -1.94 -25.12
N LYS A 415 21.73 -3.01 -24.33
CA LYS A 415 20.49 -3.39 -23.65
C LYS A 415 20.17 -2.41 -22.50
N PRO A 416 18.97 -1.78 -22.48
CA PRO A 416 18.59 -0.90 -21.39
C PRO A 416 18.04 -1.69 -20.19
N LYS A 417 18.28 -1.17 -18.99
CA LYS A 417 17.69 -1.63 -17.75
C LYS A 417 17.38 -0.44 -16.84
N VAL A 418 16.09 -0.14 -16.71
CA VAL A 418 15.58 0.93 -15.84
C VAL A 418 15.38 0.38 -14.44
N ARG A 419 15.92 1.06 -13.42
CA ARG A 419 15.80 0.74 -12.00
C ARG A 419 15.69 2.03 -11.18
N SER A 420 14.50 2.62 -11.17
CA SER A 420 14.17 3.81 -10.39
C SER A 420 13.83 3.45 -8.93
N GLN A 421 14.83 3.13 -8.10
CA GLN A 421 14.58 2.56 -6.76
C GLN A 421 14.44 3.64 -5.68
N TRP A 422 13.40 3.53 -4.86
CA TRP A 422 13.19 4.35 -3.66
C TRP A 422 13.48 3.50 -2.44
N ARG A 423 14.33 4.02 -1.55
CA ARG A 423 14.96 3.21 -0.51
C ARG A 423 15.04 3.94 0.82
N ILE A 424 15.21 3.13 1.87
CA ILE A 424 15.61 3.55 3.22
C ILE A 424 16.85 2.78 3.62
N ASN A 425 17.63 3.30 4.57
CA ASN A 425 18.69 2.51 5.18
C ASN A 425 18.08 1.54 6.19
N ALA A 426 18.62 0.32 6.27
CA ALA A 426 18.16 -0.70 7.21
C ALA A 426 18.31 -0.25 8.68
N ARG A 427 19.38 0.48 9.02
CA ARG A 427 19.59 1.04 10.36
C ARG A 427 18.53 2.08 10.75
N ASP A 428 17.98 2.77 9.76
CA ASP A 428 16.99 3.84 9.96
C ASP A 428 15.55 3.30 9.86
N LEU A 429 15.37 1.98 9.61
CA LEU A 429 14.06 1.36 9.41
C LEU A 429 13.10 1.64 10.58
N PRO A 430 13.44 1.40 11.88
CA PRO A 430 12.52 1.71 12.97
C PRO A 430 12.03 3.16 12.97
N LYS A 431 12.94 4.11 12.74
CA LYS A 431 12.61 5.54 12.63
C LYS A 431 11.79 5.86 11.38
N ALA A 432 12.09 5.23 10.25
CA ALA A 432 11.33 5.41 9.02
C ALA A 432 9.88 4.92 9.19
N MET A 433 9.67 3.82 9.92
CA MET A 433 8.33 3.25 10.16
C MET A 433 7.42 4.20 10.92
N THR A 434 7.93 4.98 11.88
CA THR A 434 7.11 5.94 12.66
C THR A 434 6.63 7.14 11.82
N VAL A 435 7.32 7.43 10.71
CA VAL A 435 6.94 8.50 9.78
C VAL A 435 6.04 7.94 8.66
N LEU A 436 6.44 6.81 8.09
CA LEU A 436 5.75 6.16 6.96
C LEU A 436 4.37 5.61 7.34
N TYR A 437 4.16 5.24 8.60
CA TYR A 437 2.92 4.61 9.08
C TYR A 437 2.30 5.38 10.25
N ALA A 438 0.99 5.24 10.40
CA ALA A 438 0.22 5.84 11.49
C ALA A 438 0.49 5.14 12.83
N ALA A 439 0.69 3.82 12.78
CA ALA A 439 1.18 3.04 13.90
C ALA A 439 2.30 2.10 13.45
N SER A 440 3.28 1.87 14.32
CA SER A 440 4.33 0.89 14.08
C SER A 440 4.78 0.26 15.40
N HIS A 441 5.09 -1.03 15.36
CA HIS A 441 5.64 -1.75 16.50
C HIS A 441 6.54 -2.91 16.05
N THR A 442 7.41 -3.37 16.94
CA THR A 442 8.16 -4.61 16.75
C THR A 442 7.33 -5.76 17.32
N ALA A 443 7.22 -6.84 16.55
CA ALA A 443 6.68 -8.12 16.98
C ALA A 443 7.80 -9.16 16.98
N ALA A 444 7.64 -10.18 17.81
CA ALA A 444 8.62 -11.26 17.95
C ALA A 444 7.92 -12.63 18.00
N ALA A 445 8.64 -13.65 17.55
CA ALA A 445 8.25 -15.04 17.79
C ALA A 445 8.44 -15.37 19.28
N ASP A 446 7.59 -16.24 19.83
CA ASP A 446 7.72 -16.66 21.24
C ASP A 446 9.12 -17.22 21.54
N ALA A 447 9.65 -16.90 22.71
CA ALA A 447 11.04 -17.12 23.13
C ALA A 447 11.51 -18.59 23.25
N ALA A 448 10.73 -19.57 22.79
CA ALA A 448 11.13 -20.97 22.82
C ALA A 448 12.18 -21.25 21.73
N ALA A 449 13.44 -21.48 22.16
CA ALA A 449 14.57 -22.01 21.38
C ALA A 449 14.55 -21.70 19.88
N LEU A 450 14.76 -20.42 19.53
CA LEU A 450 14.74 -19.99 18.14
C LEU A 450 16.01 -20.50 17.41
N PRO A 451 15.87 -21.24 16.30
CA PRO A 451 17.00 -21.90 15.62
C PRO A 451 17.94 -20.94 14.88
N TYR A 452 17.60 -19.65 14.79
CA TYR A 452 18.39 -18.61 14.15
C TYR A 452 18.20 -17.27 14.85
N ALA A 453 19.31 -16.61 15.18
CA ALA A 453 19.35 -15.22 15.62
C ALA A 453 20.27 -14.43 14.67
N PRO A 454 19.76 -13.44 13.92
CA PRO A 454 20.59 -12.59 13.09
C PRO A 454 21.51 -11.76 13.99
N SER A 455 22.76 -11.54 13.56
CA SER A 455 23.64 -10.58 14.22
C SER A 455 23.07 -9.17 14.04
N SER A 456 22.49 -8.58 15.09
CA SER A 456 22.07 -7.19 15.05
C SER A 456 23.30 -6.28 15.03
N THR A 457 23.46 -5.49 13.98
CA THR A 457 24.30 -4.30 14.07
C THR A 457 23.42 -3.15 14.55
N SER A 458 23.76 -2.60 15.72
CA SER A 458 23.27 -1.35 16.34
C SER A 458 21.89 -1.42 17.03
N THR A 459 21.91 -1.75 18.32
CA THR A 459 20.98 -1.18 19.30
C THR A 459 21.16 0.34 19.33
N VAL A 460 20.12 1.08 18.97
CA VAL A 460 20.06 2.54 19.17
C VAL A 460 19.42 2.77 20.53
N GLU A 461 20.21 3.22 21.51
CA GLU A 461 19.67 3.88 22.69
C GLU A 461 18.94 5.16 22.21
N LEU A 462 17.62 5.19 22.42
CA LEU A 462 16.84 6.41 22.28
C LEU A 462 17.22 7.35 23.43
N GLN A 463 18.13 8.30 23.18
CA GLN A 463 18.24 9.47 24.04
C GLN A 463 16.97 10.32 23.88
N PRO A 464 16.34 10.78 24.97
CA PRO A 464 15.20 11.67 24.89
C PRO A 464 15.64 13.03 24.36
N MET A 465 15.06 13.46 23.23
CA MET A 465 15.13 14.87 22.83
C MET A 465 14.26 15.69 23.77
N LEU A 466 14.87 16.65 24.46
CA LEU A 466 14.17 17.77 25.07
C LEU A 466 13.42 18.57 23.99
N LEU A 467 12.26 19.07 24.39
CA LEU A 467 11.27 19.88 23.67
C LEU A 467 11.84 20.98 22.78
#